data_AF-A0A6N8HX83-F1
#
_entry.id   AF-A0A6N8HX83-F1
#
_cell.length_a   1.000
_cell.length_b   1.000
_cell.length_c   1.000
_cell.angle_alpha   90.00
_cell.angle_beta   90.00
_cell.angle_gamma   90.00
#
_symmetry.space_group_name_H-M   'P 1'
#
loop_
_entity.id
_entity.type
_entity.pdbx_description
1 polymer ?
#
loop_
_entity_poly.entity_id
_entity_poly.type
_entity_poly.pdbx_seq_one_letter_code
_entity_poly.pdbx_strand_id
1 'polypeptide(L)'
;MANTTNFSVRMDSDIKKQCEALYGELGMNLTTAINVFLRQSLRSGGFPFDVTLNTPNAVTLAAMQEGERLAKDPNAKRYSDVEEALRELKR
;
A
#
# COMPACT_ATOMS: atom_id res chain seq x y z
N MET A 1 36.14 -1.62 -3.37
CA MET A 1 35.39 -0.88 -4.41
C MET A 1 34.05 -1.56 -4.57
N ALA A 2 32.94 -0.83 -4.67
CA ALA A 2 31.64 -1.46 -4.91
C ALA A 2 31.63 -2.02 -6.33
N ASN A 3 31.35 -3.33 -6.48
CA ASN A 3 31.15 -3.94 -7.79
C ASN A 3 29.83 -3.44 -8.36
N THR A 4 29.89 -2.47 -9.28
CA THR A 4 28.74 -1.92 -9.98
C THR A 4 28.53 -2.62 -11.32
N THR A 5 27.30 -3.01 -11.60
CA THR A 5 26.89 -3.63 -12.87
C THR A 5 25.86 -2.72 -13.56
N ASN A 6 25.90 -2.63 -14.89
CA ASN A 6 24.92 -1.89 -15.66
C ASN A 6 23.57 -2.61 -15.69
N PHE A 7 22.49 -1.85 -15.50
CA PHE A 7 21.11 -2.33 -15.56
C PHE A 7 20.33 -1.51 -16.58
N SER A 8 19.72 -2.17 -17.55
CA SER A 8 18.94 -1.54 -18.62
C SER A 8 17.52 -2.10 -18.62
N VAL A 9 16.54 -1.20 -18.66
CA VAL A 9 15.11 -1.53 -18.65
C VAL A 9 14.45 -0.82 -19.82
N ARG A 10 13.64 -1.56 -20.58
CA ARG A 10 12.76 -0.97 -21.60
C ARG A 10 11.50 -0.46 -20.90
N MET A 11 11.15 0.80 -21.14
CA MET A 11 9.90 1.39 -20.67
C MET A 11 9.31 2.28 -21.76
N ASP A 12 8.01 2.52 -21.66
CA ASP A 12 7.32 3.48 -22.50
C ASP A 12 7.87 4.91 -22.29
N SER A 13 8.03 5.67 -23.37
CA SER A 13 8.67 6.99 -23.32
C SER A 13 7.87 8.02 -22.53
N ASP A 14 6.54 7.92 -22.54
CA ASP A 14 5.68 8.86 -21.85
C ASP A 14 5.61 8.52 -20.36
N ILE A 15 5.58 7.23 -20.01
CA ILE A 15 5.74 6.78 -18.62
C ILE A 15 7.09 7.24 -18.06
N LYS A 16 8.17 7.11 -18.84
CA LYS A 16 9.51 7.60 -18.44
C LYS A 16 9.48 9.08 -18.07
N LYS A 17 8.94 9.93 -18.95
CA LYS A 17 8.86 11.38 -18.72
C LYS A 17 8.03 11.72 -17.48
N GLN A 18 6.89 11.03 -17.29
CA GLN A 18 6.04 11.23 -16.12
C GLN A 18 6.77 10.87 -14.82
N CYS A 19 7.47 9.73 -14.79
CA CYS A 19 8.26 9.34 -13.63
C CYS A 19 9.43 10.31 -13.37
N GLU A 20 10.14 10.75 -14.42
CA GLU A 20 11.22 11.72 -14.27
C GLU A 20 10.73 13.05 -13.69
N ALA A 21 9.57 13.55 -14.13
CA ALA A 21 8.95 14.75 -13.57
C ALA A 21 8.59 14.55 -12.08
N LEU A 22 7.86 13.47 -11.77
CA LEU A 22 7.45 13.14 -10.40
C LEU A 22 8.63 13.02 -9.45
N TYR A 23 9.65 12.24 -9.80
CA TYR A 23 10.81 12.07 -8.93
C TYR A 23 11.67 13.34 -8.86
N GLY A 24 11.69 14.14 -9.93
CA GLY A 24 12.31 15.47 -9.93
C GLY A 24 11.68 16.41 -8.90
N GLU A 25 10.35 16.42 -8.79
CA GLU A 25 9.63 17.17 -7.74
C GLU A 25 9.96 16.67 -6.33
N LEU A 26 10.25 15.37 -6.19
CA LEU A 26 10.71 14.75 -4.94
C LEU A 26 12.22 14.91 -4.69
N GLY A 27 12.94 15.64 -5.55
CA GLY A 27 14.36 15.94 -5.39
C GLY A 27 15.30 14.78 -5.72
N MET A 28 14.87 13.81 -6.53
CA MET A 28 15.69 12.66 -6.94
C MET A 28 15.54 12.32 -8.43
N ASN A 29 16.57 11.70 -9.01
CA ASN A 29 16.47 11.19 -10.37
C ASN A 29 15.85 9.77 -10.40
N LEU A 30 15.39 9.35 -11.58
CA LEU A 30 14.77 8.05 -11.79
C LEU A 30 15.70 6.88 -11.43
N THR A 31 17.01 7.01 -11.68
CA THR A 31 17.99 5.97 -11.33
C THR A 31 18.09 5.77 -9.82
N THR A 32 18.09 6.84 -9.04
CA THR A 32 18.07 6.79 -7.58
C THR A 32 16.79 6.14 -7.09
N ALA A 33 15.63 6.52 -7.64
CA ALA A 33 14.34 5.94 -7.29
C ALA A 33 14.29 4.42 -7.56
N ILE A 34 14.80 3.96 -8.71
CA ILE A 34 14.89 2.52 -9.03
C ILE A 34 15.79 1.79 -8.03
N ASN A 35 16.93 2.37 -7.65
CA ASN A 35 17.81 1.76 -6.64
C ASN A 35 17.13 1.66 -5.26
N VAL A 36 16.38 2.68 -4.86
CA VAL A 36 15.59 2.65 -3.61
C VAL A 36 14.53 1.55 -3.68
N PHE A 37 13.78 1.47 -4.78
CA PHE A 37 12.78 0.43 -5.01
C PHE A 37 13.38 -0.97 -4.85
N LEU A 38 14.48 -1.27 -5.55
CA LEU A 38 15.13 -2.59 -5.49
C LEU A 38 15.62 -2.94 -4.09
N ARG A 39 16.21 -1.98 -3.36
CA ARG A 39 16.65 -2.20 -1.98
C ARG A 39 15.48 -2.46 -1.04
N GLN A 40 14.38 -1.73 -1.22
CA GLN A 40 13.18 -1.94 -0.41
C GLN A 40 12.53 -3.30 -0.74
N SER A 41 12.53 -3.73 -2.00
CA SER A 41 12.05 -5.06 -2.39
C SER A 41 12.82 -6.18 -1.70
N LEU A 42 14.16 -6.06 -1.64
CA LEU A 42 15.01 -7.01 -0.92
C LEU A 42 14.69 -7.04 0.58
N ARG A 43 14.47 -5.86 1.18
CA ARG A 43 14.11 -5.75 2.60
C ARG A 43 12.75 -6.36 2.93
N SER A 44 11.78 -6.20 2.04
CA SER A 44 10.43 -6.74 2.20
C SER A 44 10.30 -8.22 1.77
N GLY A 45 11.30 -8.78 1.08
CA GLY A 45 11.23 -10.14 0.53
C GLY A 45 10.24 -10.28 -0.63
N GLY A 46 9.92 -9.19 -1.33
CA GLY A 46 8.85 -9.14 -2.34
C GLY A 46 8.70 -7.75 -2.93
N PHE A 47 7.54 -7.44 -3.51
CA PHE A 47 7.26 -6.05 -3.91
C PHE A 47 7.16 -5.15 -2.68
N PRO A 48 7.67 -3.90 -2.75
CA PRO A 48 7.67 -2.97 -1.64
C PRO A 48 6.31 -2.27 -1.46
N PHE A 49 5.29 -2.74 -2.16
CA PHE A 49 3.90 -2.33 -2.11
C PHE A 49 3.01 -3.51 -2.49
N ASP A 50 1.74 -3.47 -2.10
CA ASP A 50 0.78 -4.51 -2.45
C ASP A 50 0.46 -4.46 -3.94
N VAL A 51 0.79 -5.52 -4.66
CA VAL A 51 0.46 -5.68 -6.08
C VAL A 51 -0.95 -6.22 -6.19
N THR A 52 -1.92 -5.34 -6.00
CA THR A 52 -3.34 -5.67 -6.12
C THR A 52 -4.00 -4.72 -7.12
N LEU A 53 -5.02 -5.20 -7.84
CA LEU A 53 -6.00 -4.29 -8.42
C LEU A 53 -6.66 -3.61 -7.22
N ASN A 54 -6.71 -2.27 -7.17
CA ASN A 54 -7.20 -1.43 -6.05
C ASN A 54 -8.62 -1.74 -5.53
N THR A 55 -9.20 -2.88 -5.89
CA THR A 55 -10.43 -3.43 -5.36
C THR A 55 -10.10 -4.26 -4.12
N PRO A 56 -10.60 -3.87 -2.93
CA PRO A 56 -10.58 -4.73 -1.76
C PRO A 56 -11.16 -6.10 -2.15
N ASN A 57 -10.59 -7.18 -1.60
CA ASN A 57 -11.15 -8.50 -1.84
C ASN A 57 -12.62 -8.56 -1.35
N ALA A 58 -13.39 -9.53 -1.83
CA ALA A 58 -14.82 -9.62 -1.54
C ALA A 58 -15.13 -9.61 -0.03
N VAL A 59 -14.25 -10.18 0.80
CA VAL A 59 -14.40 -10.21 2.26
C VAL A 59 -14.23 -8.82 2.86
N THR A 60 -13.20 -8.08 2.45
CA THR A 60 -12.96 -6.71 2.92
C THR A 60 -14.06 -5.77 2.46
N LEU A 61 -14.55 -5.92 1.22
CA LEU A 61 -15.68 -5.13 0.73
C LEU A 61 -16.95 -5.39 1.54
N ALA A 62 -17.28 -6.65 1.83
CA ALA A 62 -18.42 -7.02 2.65
C ALA A 62 -18.30 -6.47 4.08
N ALA A 63 -17.10 -6.55 4.68
CA ALA A 63 -16.85 -6.02 6.02
C ALA A 63 -17.02 -4.49 6.10
N MET A 64 -16.58 -3.76 5.08
CA MET A 64 -16.81 -2.30 5.00
C MET A 64 -18.30 -1.98 4.89
N GLN A 65 -19.04 -2.69 4.03
CA GLN A 65 -20.49 -2.52 3.89
C GLN A 65 -21.24 -2.86 5.18
N GLU A 66 -20.83 -3.92 5.87
CA GLU A 66 -21.37 -4.28 7.18
C GLU A 66 -21.08 -3.20 8.23
N GLY A 67 -19.86 -2.67 8.28
CA GLY A 67 -19.48 -1.58 9.16
C GLY A 67 -20.33 -0.33 8.93
N GLU A 68 -20.56 0.06 7.67
CA GLU A 68 -21.46 1.18 7.33
C GLU A 68 -22.91 0.92 7.75
N ARG A 69 -23.39 -0.31 7.60
CA ARG A 69 -24.74 -0.71 8.02
C ARG A 69 -24.89 -0.61 9.53
N LEU A 70 -23.93 -1.16 10.29
CA LEU A 70 -23.92 -1.12 11.75
C LEU A 70 -23.79 0.31 12.29
N ALA A 71 -23.02 1.18 11.64
CA ALA A 71 -22.88 2.57 12.02
C ALA A 71 -24.21 3.35 11.93
N LYS A 72 -25.02 3.04 10.90
CA LYS A 72 -26.32 3.68 10.64
C LYS A 72 -27.47 3.03 11.40
N ASP A 73 -27.30 1.81 11.91
CA ASP A 73 -28.31 1.08 12.67
C ASP A 73 -28.31 1.54 14.15
N PRO A 74 -29.41 2.15 14.64
CA PRO A 74 -29.53 2.54 16.04
C PRO A 74 -29.56 1.36 17.00
N ASN A 75 -29.93 0.17 16.53
CA ASN A 75 -30.04 -1.06 17.32
C ASN A 75 -28.77 -1.92 17.23
N ALA A 76 -27.74 -1.48 16.48
CA ALA A 76 -26.48 -2.19 16.44
C ALA A 76 -25.86 -2.27 17.84
N LYS A 77 -25.23 -3.40 18.15
CA LYS A 77 -24.52 -3.61 19.41
C LYS A 77 -23.42 -2.54 19.53
N ARG A 78 -23.56 -1.67 20.52
CA ARG A 78 -22.60 -0.64 20.89
C ARG A 78 -22.07 -0.97 22.27
N TYR A 79 -20.84 -0.57 22.50
CA TYR A 79 -20.18 -0.74 23.79
C TYR A 79 -20.06 0.64 24.44
N SER A 80 -20.27 0.67 25.74
CA SER A 80 -20.23 1.91 26.52
C SER A 80 -18.79 2.38 26.78
N ASP A 81 -17.84 1.43 26.79
CA ASP A 81 -16.42 1.67 26.95
C ASP A 81 -15.57 0.70 26.12
N VAL A 82 -14.27 1.02 26.00
CA VAL A 82 -13.31 0.25 25.20
C VAL A 82 -12.99 -1.11 25.83
N GLU A 83 -13.03 -1.25 27.16
CA GLU A 83 -12.74 -2.51 27.85
C GLU A 83 -13.84 -3.55 27.62
N GLU A 84 -15.10 -3.11 27.60
CA GLU A 84 -16.26 -3.92 27.24
C GLU A 84 -16.13 -4.44 25.80
N ALA A 85 -15.80 -3.56 24.85
CA ALA A 85 -15.59 -3.94 23.45
C ALA A 85 -14.46 -4.97 23.28
N LEU A 86 -13.33 -4.80 23.98
CA LEU A 86 -12.20 -5.72 23.92
C LEU A 86 -12.47 -7.07 24.59
N ARG A 87 -13.31 -7.10 25.64
CA ARG A 87 -13.73 -8.35 26.29
C ARG A 87 -14.57 -9.22 25.34
N GLU A 88 -15.46 -8.60 24.57
CA GLU A 88 -16.28 -9.28 23.57
C GLU A 88 -15.48 -9.74 22.36
N LEU A 89 -14.48 -8.97 21.91
CA LEU A 89 -13.61 -9.36 20.79
C LEU A 89 -12.73 -10.59 21.10
N LYS A 90 -12.35 -10.77 22.37
CA LYS A 90 -11.47 -11.86 22.83
C LYS A 90 -12.23 -13.14 23.19
N ARG A 91 -13.55 -13.13 23.09
CA ARG A 91 -14.40 -14.27 23.44
C ARG A 91 -14.42 -15.30 22.31
#